data_AF-A0A0U5GQI2-F1
#
_entry.id   AF-A0A0U5GQI2-F1
#
_cell.length_a   1.000
_cell.length_b   1.000
_cell.length_c   1.000
_cell.angle_alpha   90.00
_cell.angle_beta   90.00
_cell.angle_gamma   90.00
#
_symmetry.space_group_name_H-M   'P 1'
#
loop_
_entity.id
_entity.type
_entity.pdbx_description
1 polymer ?
#
loop_
_entity_poly.entity_id
_entity_poly.type
_entity_poly.pdbx_seq_one_letter_code
_entity_poly.pdbx_strand_id
1 'polypeptide(L)'
;MDDKLKKTDDTVITKLYYLTPLEEYKTTKPYYVNWPVDDISGARQTNLSHTAYEDIKIEDIRGAESSLCIDVEGFQLAKHATHMRNEEFEKDIIVRQKYYPEIREFVKETLNASRVFIFEHTVCPVN
;
A
#
# COMPACT_ATOMS: atom_id res chain seq x y z
N MET A 1 -7.46 24.57 33.26
CA MET A 1 -8.47 23.55 33.58
C MET A 1 -8.40 22.53 32.48
N ASP A 2 -7.78 21.42 32.84
CA ASP A 2 -7.27 20.37 31.99
C ASP A 2 -8.40 19.61 31.29
N ASP A 3 -8.47 19.74 29.97
CA ASP A 3 -9.12 18.73 29.13
C ASP A 3 -8.01 17.87 28.50
N LYS A 4 -7.44 16.98 29.31
CA LYS A 4 -6.65 15.87 28.79
C LYS A 4 -7.63 14.93 28.12
N LEU A 5 -7.81 15.12 26.81
CA LEU A 5 -8.43 14.15 25.91
C LEU A 5 -7.95 12.75 26.29
N LYS A 6 -8.86 11.94 26.84
CA LYS A 6 -8.63 10.52 27.10
C LYS A 6 -8.36 9.86 25.75
N LYS A 7 -7.10 9.51 25.48
CA LYS A 7 -6.71 8.64 24.38
C LYS A 7 -7.42 7.30 24.62
N THR A 8 -8.45 7.01 23.84
CA THR A 8 -9.05 5.68 23.79
C THR A 8 -8.00 4.72 23.26
N ASP A 9 -7.95 3.52 23.81
CA ASP A 9 -7.04 2.47 23.37
C ASP A 9 -7.54 1.97 22.01
N ASP A 10 -7.17 2.67 20.93
CA ASP A 10 -7.62 2.44 19.56
C ASP A 10 -6.87 1.24 18.92
N THR A 11 -6.54 0.25 19.75
CA THR A 11 -5.88 -0.99 19.34
C THR A 11 -6.92 -2.07 19.09
N VAL A 12 -6.94 -2.62 17.87
CA VAL A 12 -7.77 -3.80 17.55
C VAL A 12 -6.88 -5.04 17.55
N ILE A 13 -7.28 -6.06 18.32
CA ILE A 13 -6.66 -7.39 18.26
C ILE A 13 -7.34 -8.20 17.17
N THR A 14 -6.55 -8.76 16.26
CA THR A 14 -7.04 -9.58 15.16
C THR A 14 -6.07 -10.73 14.86
N LYS A 15 -6.43 -11.52 13.85
CA LYS A 15 -5.54 -12.49 13.24
C LYS A 15 -5.23 -12.11 11.80
N LEU A 16 -3.99 -12.33 11.41
CA LEU A 16 -3.54 -12.15 10.02
C LEU A 16 -3.14 -13.49 9.42
N TYR A 17 -3.38 -13.63 8.12
CA TYR A 17 -3.07 -14.84 7.38
C TYR A 17 -1.81 -14.61 6.55
N TYR A 18 -0.75 -15.34 6.85
CA TYR A 18 0.50 -15.29 6.11
C TYR A 18 0.71 -16.58 5.32
N LEU A 19 1.47 -16.48 4.23
CA LEU A 19 1.81 -17.63 3.40
C LEU A 19 2.50 -18.71 4.25
N THR A 20 2.00 -19.94 4.21
CA THR A 20 2.57 -21.08 4.92
C THR A 20 3.90 -21.45 4.27
N PRO A 21 5.01 -21.63 5.02
CA PRO A 21 6.28 -22.05 4.44
C PRO A 21 6.27 -23.54 4.07
N LEU A 22 5.57 -23.91 2.99
CA LEU A 22 5.50 -25.29 2.52
C LEU A 22 6.81 -25.73 1.86
N GLU A 23 7.19 -27.00 2.05
CA GLU A 23 8.35 -27.61 1.37
C GLU A 23 8.24 -27.54 -0.16
N GLU A 24 7.01 -27.62 -0.70
CA GLU A 24 6.71 -27.42 -2.12
C GLU A 24 7.30 -26.11 -2.65
N TYR A 25 7.36 -25.05 -1.83
CA TYR A 25 7.86 -23.73 -2.25
C TYR A 25 9.37 -23.66 -2.49
N LYS A 26 10.13 -24.67 -2.06
CA LYS A 26 11.55 -24.80 -2.41
C LYS A 26 11.77 -25.19 -3.86
N THR A 27 10.82 -25.89 -4.47
CA THR A 27 10.91 -26.37 -5.86
C THR A 27 9.90 -25.71 -6.79
N THR A 28 8.80 -25.19 -6.25
CA THR A 28 7.67 -24.68 -7.03
C THR A 28 7.18 -23.36 -6.43
N LYS A 29 7.23 -22.28 -7.20
CA LYS A 29 6.78 -20.96 -6.70
C LYS A 29 5.30 -21.00 -6.29
N PRO A 30 4.90 -20.25 -5.25
CA PRO A 30 3.49 -20.00 -4.96
C PRO A 30 2.78 -19.37 -6.17
N TYR A 31 1.58 -19.85 -6.51
CA TYR A 31 0.80 -19.33 -7.64
C TYR A 31 -0.69 -19.37 -7.39
N TYR A 32 -1.41 -18.47 -8.06
CA TYR A 32 -2.86 -18.52 -8.24
C TYR A 32 -3.16 -18.35 -9.73
N VAL A 33 -3.92 -19.28 -10.29
CA VAL A 33 -4.39 -19.22 -11.67
C VAL A 33 -5.70 -18.44 -11.67
N ASN A 34 -5.83 -17.43 -12.53
CA ASN A 34 -7.01 -16.57 -12.59
C ASN A 34 -8.06 -17.00 -13.63
N TRP A 35 -7.94 -18.21 -14.17
CA TRP A 35 -8.91 -18.83 -15.08
C TRP A 35 -9.24 -20.26 -14.61
N PRO A 36 -10.43 -20.82 -14.93
CA PRO A 36 -10.84 -22.13 -14.43
C PRO A 36 -9.97 -23.26 -14.98
N VAL A 37 -9.44 -24.12 -14.12
CA VAL A 37 -8.59 -25.25 -14.53
C VAL A 37 -9.26 -26.62 -14.36
N ASP A 38 -10.56 -26.64 -14.04
CA ASP A 38 -11.30 -27.85 -13.67
C ASP A 38 -11.28 -28.94 -14.76
N ASP A 39 -11.20 -28.55 -16.03
CA ASP A 39 -11.15 -29.47 -17.18
C ASP A 39 -9.74 -30.01 -17.48
N ILE A 40 -8.72 -29.60 -16.73
CA ILE A 40 -7.32 -29.98 -16.95
C ILE A 40 -6.89 -30.99 -15.90
N SER A 41 -6.74 -32.25 -16.33
CA SER A 41 -6.32 -33.34 -15.46
C SER A 41 -5.02 -33.01 -14.72
N GLY A 42 -5.06 -33.04 -13.39
CA GLY A 42 -3.93 -32.76 -12.52
C GLY A 42 -3.60 -31.28 -12.30
N ALA A 43 -4.32 -30.35 -12.92
CA ALA A 43 -4.16 -28.94 -12.64
C ALA A 43 -4.75 -28.57 -11.28
N ARG A 44 -4.11 -27.63 -10.59
CA ARG A 44 -4.63 -27.00 -9.37
C ARG A 44 -4.83 -25.53 -9.64
N GLN A 45 -5.91 -24.95 -9.13
CA GLN A 45 -6.16 -23.50 -9.22
C GLN A 45 -5.05 -22.71 -8.53
N THR A 46 -4.51 -23.25 -7.44
CA THR A 46 -3.46 -22.63 -6.64
C THR A 46 -2.71 -23.67 -5.81
N ASN A 47 -1.46 -23.37 -5.46
CA ASN A 47 -0.74 -24.05 -4.38
C ASN A 47 -0.55 -23.17 -3.14
N LEU A 48 -1.27 -22.04 -3.04
CA LEU A 48 -1.25 -21.16 -1.87
C LEU A 48 -1.88 -21.85 -0.67
N SER A 49 -1.20 -21.78 0.47
CA SER A 49 -1.74 -22.14 1.77
C SER A 49 -1.40 -21.04 2.76
N HIS A 50 -2.30 -20.73 3.70
CA HIS A 50 -2.11 -19.65 4.65
C HIS A 50 -2.22 -20.15 6.09
N THR A 51 -1.33 -19.67 6.96
CA THR A 51 -1.36 -19.89 8.40
C THR A 51 -1.91 -18.64 9.08
N ALA A 52 -2.86 -18.81 9.99
CA ALA A 52 -3.34 -17.74 10.84
C ALA A 52 -2.34 -17.46 11.97
N TYR A 53 -2.03 -16.19 12.17
CA TYR A 53 -1.29 -15.67 13.31
C TYR A 53 -2.26 -14.85 14.14
N GLU A 54 -2.50 -15.32 15.36
CA GLU A 54 -3.45 -14.71 16.31
C GLU A 54 -2.78 -13.56 17.08
N ASP A 55 -3.58 -12.83 17.84
CA ASP A 55 -3.14 -11.77 18.77
C ASP A 55 -2.34 -10.62 18.13
N ILE A 56 -2.57 -10.35 16.85
CA ILE A 56 -1.95 -9.23 16.14
C ILE A 56 -2.63 -7.92 16.54
N LYS A 57 -1.82 -6.97 16.98
CA LYS A 57 -2.26 -5.61 17.31
C LYS A 57 -2.28 -4.73 16.06
N ILE A 58 -3.41 -4.10 15.81
CA ILE A 58 -3.59 -3.07 14.78
C ILE A 58 -3.83 -1.75 15.50
N GLU A 59 -2.99 -0.75 15.26
CA GLU A 59 -3.02 0.54 15.95
C GLU A 59 -3.55 1.65 15.03
N ASP A 60 -4.34 2.55 15.60
CA ASP A 60 -4.70 3.81 14.96
C ASP A 60 -3.51 4.79 14.98
N ILE A 61 -3.09 5.23 13.80
CA ILE A 61 -1.95 6.12 13.61
C ILE A 61 -2.31 7.61 13.72
N ARG A 62 -3.59 7.98 13.87
CA ARG A 62 -4.04 9.38 13.92
C ARG A 62 -3.39 10.11 15.10
N GLY A 63 -2.74 11.24 14.81
CA GLY A 63 -1.96 12.01 15.78
C GLY A 63 -0.53 11.51 16.03
N ALA A 64 -0.13 10.40 15.40
CA ALA A 64 1.22 9.84 15.43
C ALA A 64 1.84 9.75 14.01
N GLU A 65 1.27 10.44 13.02
CA GLU A 65 1.69 10.33 11.62
C GLU A 65 3.14 10.74 11.42
N SER A 66 3.60 11.75 12.18
CA SER A 66 4.96 12.26 12.09
C SER A 66 6.01 11.39 12.79
N SER A 67 5.61 10.36 13.55
CA SER A 67 6.56 9.42 14.16
C SER A 67 6.87 8.21 13.28
N LEU A 68 6.15 8.02 12.19
CA LEU A 68 6.32 6.89 11.27
C LEU A 68 7.28 7.28 10.13
N CYS A 69 8.27 6.45 9.86
CA CYS A 69 9.23 6.68 8.80
C CYS A 69 9.44 5.44 7.92
N ILE A 70 9.76 5.70 6.66
CA ILE A 70 9.85 4.65 5.65
C ILE A 70 10.92 3.59 5.97
N ASP A 71 12.00 3.98 6.65
CA ASP A 71 13.13 3.09 6.94
C ASP A 71 12.83 2.07 8.04
N VAL A 72 11.87 2.37 8.92
CA VAL A 72 11.51 1.50 10.06
C VAL A 72 10.21 0.77 9.76
N GLU A 73 9.15 1.49 9.40
CA GLU A 73 7.83 0.90 9.18
C GLU A 73 7.59 0.45 7.73
N GLY A 74 8.47 0.80 6.79
CA GLY A 74 8.28 0.54 5.37
C GLY A 74 7.30 1.49 4.68
N PHE A 75 6.74 2.46 5.42
CA PHE A 75 5.89 3.53 4.91
C PHE A 75 6.05 4.80 5.73
N GLN A 76 5.62 5.94 5.19
CA GLN A 76 5.54 7.19 5.92
C GLN A 76 4.34 8.00 5.46
N LEU A 77 3.82 8.86 6.32
CA LEU A 77 2.76 9.81 5.97
C LEU A 77 3.37 11.20 5.82
N ALA A 78 3.34 11.73 4.60
CA ALA A 78 3.84 13.05 4.30
C ALA A 78 2.70 13.92 3.74
N LYS A 79 2.57 15.14 4.27
CA LYS A 79 1.57 16.10 3.79
C LYS A 79 2.11 16.82 2.58
N HIS A 80 1.34 16.81 1.49
CA HIS A 80 1.66 17.52 0.26
C HIS A 80 0.48 18.38 -0.17
N ALA A 81 0.69 19.69 -0.26
CA ALA A 81 -0.28 20.62 -0.82
C ALA A 81 -0.03 20.75 -2.32
N THR A 82 -0.85 20.09 -3.13
CA THR A 82 -0.75 20.14 -4.60
C THR A 82 -1.30 21.44 -5.16
N HIS A 83 -0.72 21.93 -6.26
CA HIS A 83 -1.26 23.06 -7.02
C HIS A 83 -2.34 22.62 -8.03
N MET A 84 -2.52 21.31 -8.21
CA MET A 84 -3.54 20.76 -9.09
C MET A 84 -4.93 20.99 -8.51
N ARG A 85 -5.87 21.38 -9.37
CA ARG A 85 -7.31 21.31 -9.04
C ARG A 85 -7.84 19.91 -9.31
N ASN A 86 -8.94 19.55 -8.66
CA ASN A 86 -9.54 18.20 -8.81
C ASN A 86 -9.82 17.84 -10.28
N GLU A 87 -10.35 18.78 -11.06
CA GLU A 87 -10.71 18.55 -12.47
C GLU A 87 -9.47 18.39 -13.39
N GLU A 88 -8.27 18.74 -12.90
CA GLU A 88 -7.03 18.59 -13.65
C GLU A 88 -6.46 17.17 -13.56
N PHE A 89 -6.82 16.39 -12.53
CA PHE A 89 -6.44 14.98 -12.41
C PHE A 89 -7.17 14.07 -13.41
N GLU A 90 -8.27 14.55 -13.97
CA GLU A 90 -9.05 13.85 -15.00
C GLU A 90 -8.44 13.94 -16.41
N LYS A 91 -7.29 14.64 -16.55
CA LYS A 91 -6.66 14.90 -17.85
C LYS A 91 -5.22 14.39 -17.85
N ASP A 92 -4.98 13.24 -18.48
CA ASP A 92 -3.64 12.59 -18.55
C ASP A 92 -2.53 13.58 -18.94
N ILE A 93 -2.78 14.40 -19.97
CA ILE A 93 -1.81 15.41 -20.43
C ILE A 93 -1.47 16.41 -19.31
N ILE A 94 -2.46 16.86 -18.54
CA ILE A 94 -2.25 17.83 -17.47
C ILE A 94 -1.51 17.18 -16.29
N VAL A 95 -1.85 15.93 -15.94
CA VAL A 95 -1.14 15.16 -14.91
C VAL A 95 0.33 15.01 -15.26
N ARG A 96 0.65 14.65 -16.51
CA ARG A 96 2.04 14.51 -16.97
C ARG A 96 2.80 15.83 -17.02
N GLN A 97 2.14 16.92 -17.39
CA GLN A 97 2.80 18.23 -17.56
C GLN A 97 2.98 18.98 -16.25
N LYS A 98 2.02 18.88 -15.32
CA LYS A 98 2.00 19.65 -14.07
C LYS A 98 2.32 18.80 -12.85
N TYR A 99 1.59 17.72 -12.65
CA TYR A 99 1.68 16.94 -11.42
C TYR A 99 2.94 16.09 -11.35
N TYR A 100 3.40 15.53 -12.48
CA TYR A 100 4.61 14.72 -12.52
C TYR A 100 5.87 15.46 -12.04
N PRO A 101 6.16 16.69 -12.49
CA PRO A 101 7.24 17.49 -11.91
C PRO A 101 7.06 17.74 -10.42
N GLU A 102 5.86 18.13 -10.00
CA GLU A 102 5.53 18.46 -8.60
C GLU A 102 5.76 17.27 -7.65
N ILE A 103 5.14 16.13 -7.94
CA ILE A 103 5.25 14.95 -7.08
C ILE A 103 6.66 14.35 -7.10
N ARG A 104 7.39 14.51 -8.21
CA ARG A 104 8.79 14.07 -8.31
C ARG A 104 9.66 14.84 -7.34
N GLU A 105 9.52 16.16 -7.30
CA GLU A 105 10.28 17.03 -6.39
C GLU A 105 9.94 16.68 -4.94
N PHE A 106 8.64 16.62 -4.62
CA PHE A 106 8.17 16.27 -3.28
C PHE A 106 8.73 14.92 -2.79
N VAL A 107 8.61 13.86 -3.58
CA VAL A 107 9.12 12.52 -3.20
C VAL A 107 10.64 12.54 -3.07
N LYS A 108 11.34 13.27 -3.96
CA LYS A 108 12.80 13.36 -3.93
C LYS A 108 13.29 14.01 -2.65
N GLU A 109 12.68 15.13 -2.25
CA GLU A 109 13.03 15.86 -1.03
C GLU A 109 12.66 15.07 0.23
N THR A 110 11.44 14.53 0.28
CA THR A 110 10.91 13.83 1.46
C THR A 110 11.72 12.57 1.77
N LEU A 111 12.17 11.85 0.74
CA LEU A 111 12.92 10.59 0.90
C LEU A 111 14.43 10.73 0.73
N ASN A 112 14.92 11.96 0.48
CA ASN A 112 16.30 12.18 0.03
C ASN A 112 16.71 11.24 -1.14
N ALA A 113 15.78 11.02 -2.07
CA ALA A 113 15.96 10.04 -3.13
C ALA A 113 16.96 10.56 -4.19
N SER A 114 17.82 9.68 -4.69
CA SER A 114 18.74 10.04 -5.79
C SER A 114 17.97 10.29 -7.11
N ARG A 115 16.92 9.52 -7.36
CA ARG A 115 16.09 9.58 -8.55
C ARG A 115 14.66 9.12 -8.23
N VAL A 116 13.69 9.77 -8.86
CA VAL A 116 12.27 9.38 -8.82
C VAL A 116 11.79 9.15 -10.25
N PHE A 117 11.16 8.02 -10.49
CA PHE A 117 10.58 7.64 -11.79
C PHE A 117 9.11 7.25 -11.59
N ILE A 118 8.22 7.87 -12.38
CA ILE A 118 6.79 7.60 -12.31
C ILE A 118 6.48 6.54 -13.36
N PHE A 119 6.06 5.36 -12.91
CA PHE A 119 5.80 4.21 -13.78
C PHE A 119 4.48 4.38 -14.55
N GLU A 120 3.39 4.62 -13.82
CA GLU A 120 2.07 4.80 -14.40
C GLU A 120 1.22 5.75 -13.56
N HIS A 121 0.14 6.23 -14.16
CA HIS A 121 -1.01 6.78 -13.45
C HIS A 121 -2.26 6.34 -14.20
N THR A 122 -3.36 6.17 -13.46
CA THR A 122 -4.66 5.89 -14.04
C THR A 122 -5.53 7.10 -13.88
N VAL A 123 -6.06 7.62 -14.98
CA VAL A 123 -7.07 8.67 -14.98
C VAL A 123 -8.43 8.00 -15.01
N CYS A 124 -9.27 8.29 -14.02
CA CYS A 124 -10.67 7.86 -14.01
C CYS A 124 -11.53 9.07 -14.44
N PRO A 125 -12.07 9.08 -15.67
CA PRO A 125 -12.99 10.13 -16.08
C PRO A 125 -14.31 9.96 -15.33
N VAL A 126 -14.84 11.04 -14.77
CA VAL A 126 -16.20 11.04 -14.21
C VAL A 126 -17.16 11.27 -15.37
N ASN A 127 -17.92 10.24 -15.75
CA ASN A 127 -19.00 10.33 -16.74
C ASN A 127 -20.30 10.83 -16.10
#